data_AF-A0A4P6WXN1-F1
#
_entry.id   AF-A0A4P6WXN1-F1
#
_cell.length_a   1.000
_cell.length_b   1.000
_cell.length_c   1.000
_cell.angle_alpha   90.00
_cell.angle_beta   90.00
_cell.angle_gamma   90.00
#
_symmetry.space_group_name_H-M   'P 1'
#
loop_
_entity.id
_entity.type
_entity.pdbx_description
1 polymer ?
#
loop_
_entity_poly.entity_id
_entity_poly.type
_entity_poly.pdbx_seq_one_letter_code
_entity_poly.pdbx_strand_id
1 'polypeptide(L)'
;MAAMSLWLRRVLLPLTCALALVSTIAWAQSNTRVTSDQVAAAILASPNASSQLRDYANAIGNLAMFESGGRLDVYNGSCCYGVLQMNTANIASIRPPITTEQFRNLPLQDQVNAWATVMSQALRTTAPAQLAAMTTFDGRPVTPSMVLACVQLGVGNCLTMIRSGRCEGFNDRNGTSICEMADRIDGVTRPPVANPSPSPGPGTGWTLTPQTPNTALQNCLTDGYGNCMSLSSAVEAGFENGSGISMSQLRNTIQMLTVAITFLICASMLLAMWRQYADGRIATADLWMGVRQVSMVASIILIVLTVA
;
A
#
# COMPACT_ATOMS: atom_id res chain seq x y z
N MET A 1 55.19 15.38 18.10
CA MET A 1 54.66 14.45 17.07
C MET A 1 53.84 13.28 17.63
N ALA A 2 54.15 12.72 18.81
CA ALA A 2 53.38 11.62 19.41
C ALA A 2 51.95 11.99 19.89
N ALA A 3 51.71 13.24 20.27
CA ALA A 3 50.38 13.71 20.70
C ALA A 3 49.35 13.81 19.55
N MET A 4 49.82 13.99 18.30
CA MET A 4 48.96 14.18 17.13
C MET A 4 48.38 12.85 16.61
N SER A 5 49.09 11.73 16.80
CA SER A 5 48.62 10.38 16.40
C SER A 5 47.60 9.78 17.38
N LEU A 6 47.71 10.09 18.67
CA LEU A 6 46.70 9.71 19.67
C LEU A 6 45.40 10.50 19.50
N TRP A 7 45.48 11.74 19.00
CA TRP A 7 44.33 12.62 18.83
C TRP A 7 43.56 12.33 17.54
N LEU A 8 44.24 12.03 16.42
CA LEU A 8 43.58 11.49 15.22
C LEU A 8 42.75 10.25 15.57
N ARG A 9 43.28 9.32 16.38
CA ARG A 9 42.55 8.13 16.83
C ARG A 9 41.42 8.40 17.83
N ARG A 10 41.40 9.53 18.55
CA ARG A 10 40.36 9.84 19.55
C ARG A 10 39.27 10.75 19.03
N VAL A 11 39.50 11.46 17.93
CA VAL A 11 38.51 12.35 17.30
C VAL A 11 37.99 11.79 15.98
N LEU A 12 38.80 11.09 15.17
CA LEU A 12 38.27 10.40 14.00
C LEU A 12 37.40 9.21 14.38
N LEU A 13 37.67 8.52 15.50
CA LEU A 13 36.88 7.34 15.92
C LEU A 13 35.44 7.66 16.35
N PRO A 14 35.14 8.72 17.13
CA PRO A 14 33.76 9.14 17.38
C PRO A 14 33.13 9.81 16.15
N LEU A 15 33.90 10.46 15.27
CA LEU A 15 33.38 11.05 14.04
C LEU A 15 33.03 9.98 12.99
N THR A 16 33.81 8.90 12.89
CA THR A 16 33.50 7.72 12.07
C THR A 16 32.44 6.85 12.72
N CYS A 17 32.34 6.77 14.04
CA CYS A 17 31.18 6.16 14.72
C CYS A 17 29.91 6.99 14.52
N ALA A 18 29.98 8.32 14.53
CA ALA A 18 28.83 9.19 14.24
C ALA A 18 28.42 9.12 12.76
N LEU A 19 29.38 9.06 11.82
CA LEU A 19 29.07 8.77 10.41
C LEU A 19 28.55 7.35 10.20
N ALA A 20 29.03 6.35 10.94
CA ALA A 20 28.54 4.98 10.87
C ALA A 20 27.15 4.81 11.53
N LEU A 21 26.81 5.64 12.53
CA LEU A 21 25.47 5.75 13.10
C LEU A 21 24.47 6.49 12.19
N VAL A 22 24.96 7.35 11.30
CA VAL A 22 24.13 7.97 10.26
C VAL A 22 23.91 7.01 9.07
N SER A 23 24.83 6.09 8.82
CA SER A 23 24.68 5.05 7.78
C SER A 23 23.67 3.95 8.10
N THR A 24 23.14 3.87 9.33
CA THR A 24 22.11 2.88 9.69
C THR A 24 20.69 3.44 9.66
N ILE A 25 20.50 4.70 9.27
CA ILE A 25 19.17 5.22 8.91
C ILE A 25 18.99 5.14 7.39
N ALA A 26 19.34 3.99 6.81
CA ALA A 26 18.64 3.54 5.62
C ALA A 26 17.28 3.02 6.11
N TRP A 27 16.33 3.94 6.38
CA TRP A 27 14.94 3.55 6.21
C TRP A 27 14.85 3.15 4.75
N ALA A 28 14.76 1.85 4.48
CA ALA A 28 14.20 1.38 3.23
C ALA A 28 12.89 2.16 3.10
N GLN A 29 12.85 3.13 2.18
CA GLN A 29 11.62 3.83 1.88
C GLN A 29 10.71 2.76 1.30
N SER A 30 9.87 2.16 2.15
CA SER A 30 8.80 1.32 1.69
C SER A 30 7.90 2.25 0.92
N ASN A 31 7.97 2.17 -0.41
CA ASN A 31 6.90 2.72 -1.22
C ASN A 31 5.64 1.99 -0.74
N THR A 32 4.81 2.69 0.04
CA THR A 32 3.61 2.08 0.63
C THR A 32 2.53 1.85 -0.43
N ARG A 33 2.78 2.28 -1.68
CA ARG A 33 1.96 2.02 -2.85
C ARG A 33 2.72 1.27 -3.92
N VAL A 34 2.00 0.39 -4.61
CA VAL A 34 2.48 -0.42 -5.74
C VAL A 34 1.47 -0.38 -6.88
N THR A 35 1.91 -0.69 -8.09
CA THR A 35 1.04 -0.77 -9.28
C THR A 35 0.50 -2.19 -9.50
N SER A 36 -0.52 -2.32 -10.35
CA SER A 36 -1.02 -3.62 -10.82
C SER A 36 0.10 -4.49 -11.40
N ASP A 37 0.95 -3.91 -12.25
CA ASP A 37 2.08 -4.62 -12.88
C ASP A 37 3.12 -5.11 -11.86
N GLN A 38 3.39 -4.32 -10.82
CA GLN A 38 4.31 -4.73 -9.75
C GLN A 38 3.76 -5.91 -8.95
N VAL A 39 2.45 -5.93 -8.68
CA VAL A 39 1.79 -7.06 -8.02
C VAL A 39 1.78 -8.29 -8.93
N ALA A 40 1.48 -8.14 -10.21
CA ALA A 40 1.53 -9.23 -11.19
C ALA A 40 2.94 -9.83 -11.29
N ALA A 41 3.97 -8.99 -11.37
CA ALA A 41 5.36 -9.42 -11.35
C ALA A 41 5.72 -10.17 -10.05
N ALA A 42 5.24 -9.69 -8.90
CA ALA A 42 5.46 -10.35 -7.62
C ALA A 42 4.79 -11.74 -7.55
N ILE A 43 3.60 -11.91 -8.15
CA ILE A 43 2.94 -13.22 -8.26
C ILE A 43 3.77 -14.17 -9.13
N LEU A 44 4.25 -13.70 -10.29
CA LEU A 44 5.10 -14.48 -11.18
C LEU A 44 6.43 -14.88 -10.52
N ALA A 45 6.97 -14.03 -9.65
CA ALA A 45 8.18 -14.29 -8.89
C ALA A 45 7.94 -15.18 -7.65
N SER A 46 6.70 -15.37 -7.21
CA SER A 46 6.41 -16.02 -5.93
C SER A 46 6.69 -17.52 -5.97
N PRO A 47 7.54 -18.07 -5.08
CA PRO A 47 7.78 -19.51 -5.01
C PRO A 47 6.54 -20.30 -4.56
N ASN A 48 5.55 -19.62 -3.97
CA ASN A 48 4.34 -20.24 -3.41
C ASN A 48 3.14 -20.17 -4.37
N ALA A 49 3.25 -19.45 -5.48
CA ALA A 49 2.19 -19.35 -6.47
C ALA A 49 2.09 -20.63 -7.31
N SER A 50 0.91 -21.25 -7.32
CA SER A 50 0.57 -22.34 -8.25
C SER A 50 0.66 -21.88 -9.70
N SER A 51 0.74 -22.83 -10.65
CA SER A 51 0.70 -22.52 -12.09
C SER A 51 -0.53 -21.68 -12.45
N GLN A 52 -1.71 -22.11 -11.97
CA GLN A 52 -2.95 -21.39 -12.19
C GLN A 52 -2.91 -19.96 -11.62
N LEU A 53 -2.32 -19.76 -10.43
CA LEU A 53 -2.20 -18.42 -9.85
C LEU A 53 -1.26 -17.52 -10.67
N ARG A 54 -0.20 -18.09 -11.23
CA ARG A 54 0.73 -17.39 -12.14
C ARG A 54 0.04 -17.01 -13.45
N ASP A 55 -0.80 -17.89 -13.99
CA ASP A 55 -1.61 -17.58 -15.17
C ASP A 55 -2.60 -16.43 -14.92
N TYR A 56 -2.97 -16.21 -13.65
CA TYR A 56 -3.89 -15.15 -13.23
C TYR A 56 -3.20 -13.87 -12.78
N ALA A 57 -1.87 -13.75 -12.93
CA ALA A 57 -1.08 -12.65 -12.36
C ALA A 57 -1.63 -11.25 -12.67
N ASN A 58 -2.05 -10.99 -13.91
CA ASN A 58 -2.60 -9.68 -14.30
C ASN A 58 -3.93 -9.38 -13.60
N ALA A 59 -4.82 -10.37 -13.49
CA ALA A 59 -6.09 -10.22 -12.78
C ALA A 59 -5.87 -9.99 -11.28
N ILE A 60 -4.84 -10.61 -10.70
CA ILE A 60 -4.44 -10.39 -9.30
C ILE A 60 -3.87 -8.98 -9.11
N GLY A 61 -3.11 -8.48 -10.09
CA GLY A 61 -2.65 -7.09 -10.09
C GLY A 61 -3.83 -6.11 -10.03
N ASN A 62 -4.86 -6.32 -10.85
CA ASN A 62 -6.05 -5.49 -10.85
C ASN A 62 -6.86 -5.63 -9.55
N LEU A 63 -6.96 -6.86 -9.02
CA LEU A 63 -7.56 -7.11 -7.72
C LEU A 63 -6.89 -6.28 -6.62
N ALA A 64 -5.55 -6.19 -6.58
CA ALA A 64 -4.86 -5.36 -5.61
C ALA A 64 -5.21 -3.86 -5.71
N MET A 65 -5.46 -3.37 -6.92
CA MET A 65 -5.89 -1.99 -7.13
C MET A 65 -7.32 -1.78 -6.61
N PHE A 66 -8.20 -2.75 -6.82
CA PHE A 66 -9.57 -2.73 -6.29
C PHE A 66 -9.60 -2.83 -4.76
N GLU A 67 -8.83 -3.75 -4.18
CA GLU A 67 -8.86 -4.11 -2.77
C GLU A 67 -8.23 -3.05 -1.85
N SER A 68 -7.12 -2.45 -2.28
CA SER A 68 -6.35 -1.54 -1.43
C SER A 68 -5.93 -0.23 -2.10
N GLY A 69 -6.26 -0.05 -3.39
CA GLY A 69 -5.65 1.02 -4.20
C GLY A 69 -4.13 0.83 -4.36
N GLY A 70 -3.65 -0.42 -4.28
CA GLY A 70 -2.23 -0.75 -4.33
C GLY A 70 -1.45 -0.45 -3.05
N ARG A 71 -2.12 -0.24 -1.91
CA ARG A 71 -1.45 0.12 -0.65
C ARG A 71 -1.03 -1.11 0.16
N LEU A 72 0.24 -1.17 0.52
CA LEU A 72 0.83 -2.24 1.34
C LEU A 72 0.47 -2.13 2.83
N ASP A 73 0.13 -0.94 3.31
CA ASP A 73 -0.01 -0.63 4.73
C ASP A 73 -1.47 -0.62 5.21
N VAL A 74 -2.44 -0.88 4.33
CA VAL A 74 -3.87 -0.68 4.63
C VAL A 74 -4.40 -1.72 5.60
N TYR A 75 -5.24 -1.24 6.50
CA TYR A 75 -6.22 -2.03 7.24
C TYR A 75 -7.60 -1.43 6.96
N ASN A 76 -8.58 -2.23 6.54
CA ASN A 76 -9.91 -1.74 6.17
C ASN A 76 -10.86 -1.50 7.37
N GLY A 77 -10.37 -1.57 8.61
CA GLY A 77 -11.17 -1.32 9.80
C GLY A 77 -12.01 -2.49 10.29
N SER A 78 -12.03 -3.63 9.58
CA SER A 78 -12.88 -4.78 9.96
C SER A 78 -12.15 -6.12 9.97
N CYS A 79 -11.31 -6.42 8.98
CA CYS A 79 -10.75 -7.77 8.86
C CYS A 79 -9.39 -7.87 8.20
N CYS A 80 -9.06 -6.92 7.33
CA CYS A 80 -8.25 -7.26 6.18
C CYS A 80 -7.10 -6.28 6.00
N TYR A 81 -5.95 -6.83 5.63
CA TYR A 81 -4.66 -6.15 5.70
C TYR A 81 -3.88 -6.26 4.40
N GLY A 82 -3.10 -5.22 4.10
CA GLY A 82 -2.14 -5.21 3.02
C GLY A 82 -2.75 -5.10 1.62
N VAL A 83 -1.90 -5.27 0.61
CA VAL A 83 -2.23 -4.92 -0.77
C VAL A 83 -3.33 -5.78 -1.40
N LEU A 84 -3.45 -7.02 -0.94
CA LEU A 84 -4.46 -8.00 -1.38
C LEU A 84 -5.48 -8.33 -0.27
N GLN A 85 -5.61 -7.43 0.72
CA GLN A 85 -6.63 -7.47 1.78
C GLN A 85 -6.78 -8.84 2.46
N MET A 86 -5.65 -9.41 2.92
CA MET A 86 -5.66 -10.71 3.59
C MET A 86 -6.27 -10.61 5.00
N ASN A 87 -7.18 -11.51 5.33
CA ASN A 87 -7.86 -11.51 6.63
C ASN A 87 -6.98 -12.03 7.79
N THR A 88 -7.38 -11.72 9.03
CA THR A 88 -6.66 -12.12 10.25
C THR A 88 -6.44 -13.63 10.39
N ALA A 89 -7.43 -14.46 10.03
CA ALA A 89 -7.33 -15.92 10.13
C ALA A 89 -6.25 -16.49 9.20
N ASN A 90 -6.19 -15.96 7.97
CA ASN A 90 -5.19 -16.32 6.98
C ASN A 90 -3.79 -15.85 7.41
N ILE A 91 -3.67 -14.64 7.97
CA ILE A 91 -2.39 -14.13 8.52
C ILE A 91 -1.90 -15.02 9.68
N ALA A 92 -2.78 -15.43 10.59
CA ALA A 92 -2.43 -16.32 11.69
C ALA A 92 -1.97 -17.72 11.24
N SER A 93 -2.30 -18.12 10.01
CA SER A 93 -1.88 -19.40 9.43
C SER A 93 -0.46 -19.39 8.85
N ILE A 94 0.15 -18.21 8.66
CA ILE A 94 1.51 -18.07 8.10
C ILE A 94 2.53 -18.77 9.01
N ARG A 95 3.58 -19.33 8.38
CA ARG A 95 4.72 -19.96 9.05
C ARG A 95 6.04 -19.39 8.50
N PRO A 96 6.95 -18.89 9.36
CA PRO A 96 6.79 -18.71 10.81
C PRO A 96 5.66 -17.72 11.16
N PRO A 97 5.04 -17.81 12.36
CA PRO A 97 3.93 -16.93 12.73
C PRO A 97 4.34 -15.46 12.74
N ILE A 98 3.47 -14.60 12.20
CA ILE A 98 3.62 -13.14 12.22
C ILE A 98 2.32 -12.48 12.68
N THR A 99 2.42 -11.29 13.27
CA THR A 99 1.25 -10.49 13.66
C THR A 99 0.67 -9.74 12.46
N THR A 100 -0.56 -9.22 12.59
CA THR A 100 -1.18 -8.34 11.61
C THR A 100 -0.36 -7.08 11.35
N GLU A 101 0.17 -6.46 12.42
CA GLU A 101 1.07 -5.29 12.33
C GLU A 101 2.37 -5.63 11.61
N GLN A 102 2.94 -6.81 11.85
CA GLN A 102 4.12 -7.26 11.11
C GLN A 102 3.78 -7.47 9.63
N PHE A 103 2.65 -8.12 9.33
CA PHE A 103 2.20 -8.35 7.95
C PHE A 103 2.02 -7.06 7.16
N ARG A 104 1.39 -6.03 7.74
CA ARG A 104 1.19 -4.71 7.08
C ARG A 104 2.50 -3.99 6.74
N ASN A 105 3.57 -4.29 7.46
CA ASN A 105 4.88 -3.68 7.25
C ASN A 105 5.80 -4.54 6.36
N LEU A 106 5.31 -5.69 5.88
CA LEU A 106 6.08 -6.51 4.96
C LEU A 106 6.24 -5.82 3.59
N PRO A 107 7.39 -6.00 2.92
CA PRO A 107 7.55 -5.66 1.52
C PRO A 107 6.50 -6.34 0.64
N LEU A 108 6.23 -5.77 -0.54
CA LEU A 108 5.28 -6.32 -1.53
C LEU A 108 5.47 -7.82 -1.75
N GLN A 109 6.71 -8.24 -2.03
CA GLN A 109 7.00 -9.63 -2.37
C GLN A 109 6.64 -10.59 -1.24
N ASP A 110 6.86 -10.20 0.01
CA ASP A 110 6.57 -11.04 1.17
C ASP A 110 5.06 -11.10 1.47
N GLN A 111 4.34 -9.99 1.31
CA GLN A 111 2.87 -10.00 1.38
C GLN A 111 2.28 -10.91 0.30
N VAL A 112 2.79 -10.80 -0.93
CA VAL A 112 2.34 -11.62 -2.07
C VAL A 112 2.70 -13.10 -1.86
N ASN A 113 3.88 -13.42 -1.34
CA ASN A 113 4.28 -14.80 -1.05
C ASN A 113 3.38 -15.47 0.00
N ALA A 114 3.02 -14.73 1.05
CA ALA A 114 2.11 -15.21 2.07
C ALA A 114 0.70 -15.42 1.50
N TRP A 115 0.18 -14.43 0.77
CA TRP A 115 -1.12 -14.51 0.12
C TRP A 115 -1.19 -15.67 -0.90
N ALA A 116 -0.16 -15.83 -1.72
CA ALA A 116 -0.08 -16.87 -2.75
C ALA A 116 -0.11 -18.29 -2.15
N THR A 117 0.41 -18.46 -0.93
CA THR A 117 0.34 -19.75 -0.20
C THR A 117 -1.11 -20.13 0.08
N VAL A 118 -1.88 -19.20 0.64
CA VAL A 118 -3.28 -19.42 1.01
C VAL A 118 -4.14 -19.59 -0.25
N MET A 119 -3.96 -18.71 -1.24
CA MET A 119 -4.79 -18.74 -2.45
C MET A 119 -4.50 -19.94 -3.34
N SER A 120 -3.25 -20.40 -3.41
CA SER A 120 -2.91 -21.63 -4.14
C SER A 120 -3.56 -22.88 -3.53
N GLN A 121 -3.85 -22.87 -2.22
CA GLN A 121 -4.62 -23.93 -1.57
C GLN A 121 -6.12 -23.77 -1.84
N ALA A 122 -6.64 -22.54 -1.71
CA ALA A 122 -8.04 -22.25 -1.95
C ALA A 122 -8.48 -22.59 -3.39
N LEU A 123 -7.65 -22.29 -4.40
CA LEU A 123 -7.92 -22.63 -5.81
C LEU A 123 -8.07 -24.14 -6.07
N ARG A 124 -7.50 -25.00 -5.21
CA ARG A 124 -7.62 -26.46 -5.32
C ARG A 124 -8.90 -27.01 -4.67
N THR A 125 -9.64 -26.17 -3.95
CA THR A 125 -10.90 -26.60 -3.35
C THR A 125 -11.98 -26.78 -4.42
N THR A 126 -13.01 -27.57 -4.10
CA THR A 126 -13.99 -28.04 -5.09
C THR A 126 -14.63 -26.92 -5.90
N ALA A 127 -15.10 -25.85 -5.26
CA ALA A 127 -15.87 -24.81 -5.97
C ALA A 127 -15.03 -23.98 -6.96
N PRO A 128 -13.86 -23.40 -6.58
CA PRO A 128 -12.98 -22.74 -7.53
C PRO A 128 -12.48 -23.66 -8.64
N ALA A 129 -12.13 -24.91 -8.33
CA ALA A 129 -11.69 -25.88 -9.32
C ALA A 129 -12.82 -26.25 -10.31
N GLN A 130 -14.04 -26.44 -9.80
CA GLN A 130 -15.21 -26.71 -10.62
C GLN A 130 -15.51 -25.53 -11.54
N LEU A 131 -15.51 -24.30 -11.01
CA LEU A 131 -15.75 -23.10 -11.81
C LEU A 131 -14.68 -22.92 -12.90
N ALA A 132 -13.40 -23.07 -12.55
CA ALA A 132 -12.29 -22.96 -13.50
C ALA A 132 -12.33 -24.02 -14.62
N ALA A 133 -12.96 -25.17 -14.38
CA ALA A 133 -13.15 -26.20 -15.39
C ALA A 133 -14.32 -25.92 -16.35
N MET A 134 -15.15 -24.91 -16.07
CA MET A 134 -16.24 -24.50 -16.94
C MET A 134 -15.74 -23.56 -18.04
N THR A 135 -16.25 -23.73 -19.26
CA THR A 135 -16.02 -22.75 -20.33
C THR A 135 -16.89 -21.50 -20.14
N THR A 136 -18.13 -21.70 -19.71
CA THR A 136 -19.10 -20.63 -19.48
C THR A 136 -19.89 -20.87 -18.20
N PHE A 137 -20.33 -19.78 -17.57
CA PHE A 137 -21.25 -19.78 -16.45
C PHE A 137 -22.23 -18.63 -16.65
N ASP A 138 -23.53 -18.87 -16.45
CA ASP A 138 -24.59 -17.85 -16.66
C ASP A 138 -24.49 -17.12 -18.02
N GLY A 139 -24.18 -17.87 -19.08
CA GLY A 139 -24.06 -17.34 -20.44
C GLY A 139 -22.81 -16.52 -20.74
N ARG A 140 -21.89 -16.35 -19.77
CA ARG A 140 -20.63 -15.61 -19.97
C ARG A 140 -19.40 -16.52 -19.84
N PRO A 141 -18.27 -16.19 -20.48
CA PRO A 141 -17.02 -16.92 -20.29
C PRO A 141 -16.58 -16.89 -18.83
N VAL A 142 -16.07 -18.01 -18.34
CA VAL A 142 -15.40 -18.03 -17.03
C VAL A 142 -14.00 -17.43 -17.20
N THR A 143 -13.75 -16.30 -16.52
CA THR A 143 -12.48 -15.59 -16.56
C THR A 143 -11.64 -15.88 -15.31
N PRO A 144 -10.30 -15.65 -15.37
CA PRO A 144 -9.45 -15.62 -14.18
C PRO A 144 -10.04 -14.82 -13.03
N SER A 145 -10.55 -13.62 -13.31
CA SER A 145 -11.17 -12.71 -12.35
C SER A 145 -12.40 -13.32 -11.67
N MET A 146 -13.19 -14.10 -12.40
CA MET A 146 -14.34 -14.82 -11.85
C MET A 146 -13.94 -15.92 -10.87
N VAL A 147 -12.87 -16.66 -11.20
CA VAL A 147 -12.31 -17.68 -10.30
C VAL A 147 -11.64 -17.04 -9.08
N LEU A 148 -10.99 -15.89 -9.24
CA LEU A 148 -10.42 -15.13 -8.12
C LEU A 148 -11.51 -14.58 -7.19
N ALA A 149 -12.57 -13.98 -7.74
CA ALA A 149 -13.71 -13.49 -6.97
C ALA A 149 -14.41 -14.62 -6.18
N CYS A 150 -14.49 -15.83 -6.76
CA CYS A 150 -14.98 -17.03 -6.10
C CYS A 150 -14.19 -17.38 -4.84
N VAL A 151 -12.87 -17.19 -4.85
CA VAL A 151 -12.01 -17.39 -3.67
C VAL A 151 -12.11 -16.22 -2.69
N GLN A 152 -12.13 -14.97 -3.19
CA GLN A 152 -12.19 -13.76 -2.35
C GLN A 152 -13.48 -13.66 -1.53
N LEU A 153 -14.63 -13.91 -2.16
CA LEU A 153 -15.93 -13.89 -1.48
C LEU A 153 -16.22 -15.19 -0.71
N GLY A 154 -15.34 -16.18 -0.80
CA GLY A 154 -15.40 -17.42 -0.04
C GLY A 154 -15.91 -18.62 -0.84
N VAL A 155 -15.20 -19.73 -0.73
CA VAL A 155 -15.44 -20.97 -1.52
C VAL A 155 -16.84 -21.57 -1.30
N GLY A 156 -17.42 -21.40 -0.10
CA GLY A 156 -18.79 -21.85 0.19
C GLY A 156 -19.85 -21.01 -0.53
N ASN A 157 -19.66 -19.69 -0.58
CA ASN A 157 -20.53 -18.78 -1.32
C ASN A 157 -20.44 -19.02 -2.83
N CYS A 158 -19.24 -19.31 -3.31
CA CYS A 158 -19.02 -19.74 -4.69
C CYS A 158 -19.74 -21.04 -5.03
N LEU A 159 -19.74 -22.04 -4.14
CA LEU A 159 -20.50 -23.26 -4.36
C LEU A 159 -22.01 -22.99 -4.44
N THR A 160 -22.53 -22.08 -3.61
CA THR A 160 -23.94 -21.64 -3.67
C THR A 160 -24.28 -21.01 -5.02
N MET A 161 -23.43 -20.08 -5.51
CA MET A 161 -23.59 -19.49 -6.84
C MET A 161 -23.58 -20.58 -7.93
N ILE A 162 -22.58 -21.46 -7.93
CA ILE A 162 -22.46 -22.55 -8.92
C ILE A 162 -23.72 -23.42 -8.95
N ARG A 163 -24.25 -23.80 -7.78
CA ARG A 163 -25.46 -24.64 -7.66
C ARG A 163 -26.72 -23.95 -8.17
N SER A 164 -26.78 -22.62 -8.09
CA SER A 164 -27.92 -21.86 -8.63
C SER A 164 -27.91 -21.78 -10.17
N GLY A 165 -26.73 -21.96 -10.78
CA GLY A 165 -26.51 -21.75 -12.21
C GLY A 165 -26.56 -20.30 -12.69
N ARG A 166 -26.63 -19.32 -11.78
CA ARG A 166 -26.75 -17.89 -12.09
C ARG A 166 -25.76 -17.05 -11.28
N CYS A 167 -25.32 -15.93 -11.85
CA CYS A 167 -24.45 -14.96 -11.17
C CYS A 167 -25.09 -14.40 -9.89
N GLU A 168 -26.40 -14.14 -9.92
CA GLU A 168 -27.18 -13.64 -8.77
C GLU A 168 -27.54 -14.74 -7.74
N GLY A 169 -27.04 -15.97 -7.93
CA GLY A 169 -27.26 -17.07 -7.00
C GLY A 169 -26.65 -16.89 -5.61
N PHE A 170 -25.74 -15.93 -5.49
CA PHE A 170 -25.15 -15.48 -4.24
C PHE A 170 -24.83 -13.99 -4.34
N ASN A 171 -25.24 -13.22 -3.33
CA ASN A 171 -24.81 -11.86 -3.11
C ASN A 171 -24.25 -11.74 -1.69
N ASP A 172 -23.17 -10.98 -1.52
CA ASP A 172 -22.67 -10.63 -0.20
C ASP A 172 -23.62 -9.68 0.54
N ARG A 173 -23.26 -9.28 1.77
CA ARG A 173 -24.07 -8.34 2.57
C ARG A 173 -24.28 -6.98 1.89
N ASN A 174 -23.39 -6.61 0.96
CA ASN A 174 -23.45 -5.37 0.20
C ASN A 174 -24.17 -5.54 -1.15
N GLY A 175 -24.77 -6.71 -1.40
CA GLY A 175 -25.47 -7.01 -2.65
C GLY A 175 -24.54 -7.35 -3.82
N THR A 176 -23.24 -7.55 -3.59
CA THR A 176 -22.26 -7.84 -4.65
C THR A 176 -22.16 -9.35 -4.89
N SER A 177 -22.40 -9.77 -6.12
CA SER A 177 -22.18 -11.16 -6.56
C SER A 177 -20.71 -11.42 -6.95
N ILE A 178 -20.33 -12.69 -7.07
CA ILE A 178 -19.00 -13.09 -7.55
C ILE A 178 -18.75 -12.60 -8.98
N CYS A 179 -19.77 -12.66 -9.85
CA CYS A 179 -19.64 -12.15 -11.21
C CYS A 179 -19.46 -10.63 -11.25
N GLU A 180 -20.17 -9.89 -10.41
CA GLU A 180 -20.00 -8.44 -10.31
C GLU A 180 -18.63 -8.07 -9.75
N MET A 181 -18.11 -8.82 -8.79
CA MET A 181 -16.73 -8.62 -8.32
C MET A 181 -15.72 -8.93 -9.44
N ALA A 182 -15.94 -9.96 -10.25
CA ALA A 182 -15.13 -10.25 -11.42
C ALA A 182 -15.13 -9.10 -12.42
N ASP A 183 -16.31 -8.54 -12.71
CA ASP A 183 -16.46 -7.36 -13.59
C ASP A 183 -15.66 -6.17 -13.06
N ARG A 184 -15.67 -5.93 -11.75
CA ARG A 184 -14.87 -4.87 -11.12
C ARG A 184 -13.37 -5.10 -11.25
N ILE A 185 -12.91 -6.34 -11.07
CA ILE A 185 -11.49 -6.71 -11.28
C ILE A 185 -11.08 -6.50 -12.76
N ASP A 186 -12.00 -6.79 -13.69
CA ASP A 186 -11.77 -6.61 -15.13
C ASP A 186 -11.94 -5.15 -15.60
N GLY A 187 -12.36 -4.23 -14.72
CA GLY A 187 -12.61 -2.83 -15.06
C GLY A 187 -13.88 -2.62 -15.91
N VAL A 188 -14.78 -3.60 -15.94
CA VAL A 188 -16.05 -3.54 -16.65
C VAL A 188 -17.09 -2.89 -15.76
N THR A 189 -17.50 -1.66 -16.08
CA THR A 189 -18.64 -1.00 -15.44
C THR A 189 -19.94 -1.48 -16.10
N ARG A 190 -20.64 -2.40 -15.45
CA ARG A 190 -22.05 -2.66 -15.78
C ARG A 190 -22.91 -1.73 -14.91
N PRO A 191 -23.94 -1.06 -15.46
CA PRO A 191 -24.89 -0.33 -14.62
C PRO A 191 -25.45 -1.29 -13.57
N PRO A 192 -25.61 -0.85 -12.30
CA PRO A 192 -26.10 -1.72 -11.24
C PRO A 192 -27.41 -2.33 -11.70
N VAL A 193 -27.46 -3.66 -11.74
CA VAL A 193 -28.71 -4.36 -12.05
C VAL A 193 -29.63 -4.04 -10.87
N ALA A 194 -30.59 -3.15 -11.10
CA ALA A 194 -31.67 -2.96 -10.16
C ALA A 194 -32.29 -4.34 -9.91
N ASN A 195 -32.43 -4.71 -8.63
CA ASN A 195 -33.04 -5.96 -8.17
C ASN A 195 -34.15 -6.43 -9.13
N PRO A 196 -34.20 -7.72 -9.51
CA PRO A 196 -35.29 -8.21 -10.32
C PRO A 196 -36.57 -8.18 -9.50
N SER A 197 -37.34 -7.10 -9.60
CA SER A 197 -38.79 -7.18 -9.40
C SER A 197 -39.41 -7.90 -10.60
N PRO A 198 -40.48 -8.68 -10.40
CA PRO A 198 -41.01 -9.57 -11.42
C PRO A 198 -41.51 -8.82 -12.68
N SER A 199 -41.42 -9.51 -13.82
CA SER A 199 -41.80 -9.10 -15.19
C SER A 199 -43.24 -8.52 -15.37
N PRO A 200 -43.55 -7.94 -16.56
CA PRO A 200 -44.26 -6.67 -16.70
C PRO A 200 -45.78 -6.78 -16.98
N GLY A 201 -46.49 -5.68 -16.69
CA GLY A 201 -47.83 -5.38 -17.23
C GLY A 201 -47.86 -3.96 -17.82
N PRO A 202 -48.64 -3.71 -18.89
CA PRO A 202 -48.56 -2.48 -19.67
C PRO A 202 -49.41 -1.36 -19.04
N GLY A 203 -48.80 -0.19 -18.83
CA GLY A 203 -49.51 0.97 -18.27
C GLY A 203 -48.82 2.28 -18.60
N THR A 204 -49.34 2.97 -19.60
CA THR A 204 -49.09 4.37 -19.92
C THR A 204 -49.32 5.29 -18.72
N GLY A 205 -48.39 6.20 -18.43
CA GLY A 205 -48.61 7.27 -17.45
C GLY A 205 -47.35 8.04 -17.10
N TRP A 206 -47.16 9.19 -17.74
CA TRP A 206 -46.25 10.23 -17.23
C TRP A 206 -46.78 10.72 -15.89
N THR A 207 -46.01 10.52 -14.82
CA THR A 207 -46.31 11.13 -13.52
C THR A 207 -45.02 11.68 -12.92
N LEU A 208 -45.00 12.98 -12.66
CA LEU A 208 -43.93 13.72 -12.00
C LEU A 208 -44.07 13.62 -10.48
N THR A 209 -42.91 13.56 -9.80
CA THR A 209 -42.60 13.85 -8.37
C THR A 209 -43.00 12.81 -7.30
N PRO A 210 -42.23 12.65 -6.18
CA PRO A 210 -41.32 13.62 -5.53
C PRO A 210 -39.85 13.17 -5.34
N GLN A 211 -38.93 14.13 -5.49
CA GLN A 211 -37.51 14.01 -5.11
C GLN A 211 -37.34 13.70 -3.63
N THR A 212 -36.66 12.60 -3.33
CA THR A 212 -35.99 12.33 -2.05
C THR A 212 -34.50 12.72 -2.15
N PRO A 213 -33.87 13.09 -1.02
CA PRO A 213 -32.83 14.12 -0.96
C PRO A 213 -31.41 13.58 -1.19
N ASN A 214 -31.07 13.16 -2.41
CA ASN A 214 -29.70 12.71 -2.71
C ASN A 214 -29.06 13.42 -3.93
N THR A 215 -29.55 14.60 -4.33
CA THR A 215 -28.95 15.43 -5.39
C THR A 215 -28.03 16.53 -4.82
N ALA A 216 -27.10 16.11 -3.97
CA ALA A 216 -25.91 16.86 -3.57
C ALA A 216 -24.80 15.79 -3.50
N LEU A 217 -23.79 15.69 -4.36
CA LEU A 217 -23.00 16.65 -5.12
C LEU A 217 -22.69 16.03 -6.51
N GLN A 218 -22.99 16.75 -7.59
CA GLN A 218 -22.36 16.54 -8.90
C GLN A 218 -21.03 17.33 -9.03
N ASN A 219 -20.46 17.79 -7.91
CA ASN A 219 -19.25 18.63 -7.84
C ASN A 219 -18.17 18.00 -6.95
N CYS A 220 -18.00 16.68 -6.99
CA CYS A 220 -16.88 16.02 -6.32
C CYS A 220 -15.85 15.58 -7.37
N LEU A 221 -14.56 15.78 -7.07
CA LEU A 221 -13.50 15.12 -7.82
C LEU A 221 -13.67 13.61 -7.61
N THR A 222 -13.57 12.83 -8.68
CA THR A 222 -13.80 11.38 -8.63
C THR A 222 -12.48 10.62 -8.63
N ASP A 223 -12.42 9.49 -7.92
CA ASP A 223 -11.38 8.49 -8.24
C ASP A 223 -11.57 8.02 -9.69
N GLY A 224 -10.56 7.37 -10.28
CA GLY A 224 -10.66 6.77 -11.62
C GLY A 224 -11.76 5.71 -11.79
N TYR A 225 -12.62 5.53 -10.78
CA TYR A 225 -13.71 4.57 -10.67
C TYR A 225 -15.07 5.23 -10.36
N GLY A 226 -15.15 6.57 -10.38
CA GLY A 226 -16.40 7.33 -10.30
C GLY A 226 -16.92 7.64 -8.89
N ASN A 227 -16.16 7.36 -7.83
CA ASN A 227 -16.55 7.71 -6.46
C ASN A 227 -16.07 9.12 -6.07
N CYS A 228 -16.89 9.85 -5.33
CA CYS A 228 -16.50 11.14 -4.76
C CYS A 228 -15.33 11.00 -3.79
N MET A 229 -14.19 11.60 -4.11
CA MET A 229 -13.04 11.71 -3.22
C MET A 229 -12.99 13.08 -2.56
N SER A 230 -12.42 13.13 -1.35
CA SER A 230 -12.15 14.40 -0.65
C SER A 230 -11.16 15.25 -1.46
N LEU A 231 -11.28 16.58 -1.37
CA LEU A 231 -10.38 17.50 -2.08
C LEU A 231 -8.90 17.22 -1.79
N SER A 232 -8.57 16.84 -0.55
CA SER A 232 -7.21 16.44 -0.14
C SER A 232 -6.72 15.19 -0.88
N SER A 233 -7.55 14.14 -0.97
CA SER A 233 -7.19 12.92 -1.70
C SER A 233 -7.13 13.11 -3.22
N ALA A 234 -7.91 14.04 -3.76
CA ALA A 234 -7.91 14.36 -5.19
C ALA A 234 -6.67 15.15 -5.61
N VAL A 235 -6.21 16.07 -4.76
CA VAL A 235 -4.97 16.81 -4.97
C VAL A 235 -3.76 15.88 -4.86
N GLU A 236 -3.75 14.95 -3.91
CA GLU A 236 -2.67 13.96 -3.78
C GLU A 236 -2.63 13.00 -4.98
N ALA A 237 -3.79 12.47 -5.40
CA ALA A 237 -3.88 11.61 -6.58
C ALA A 237 -3.54 12.35 -7.90
N GLY A 238 -3.97 13.61 -8.04
CA GLY A 238 -3.63 14.45 -9.19
C GLY A 238 -2.14 14.81 -9.24
N PHE A 239 -1.54 15.08 -8.09
CA PHE A 239 -0.10 15.30 -7.96
C PHE A 239 0.70 14.04 -8.29
N GLU A 240 0.28 12.87 -7.79
CA GLU A 240 0.89 11.58 -8.10
C GLU A 240 0.81 11.24 -9.60
N ASN A 241 -0.36 11.44 -10.22
CA ASN A 241 -0.54 11.18 -11.65
C ASN A 241 0.27 12.15 -12.54
N GLY A 242 0.49 13.40 -12.09
CA GLY A 242 1.27 14.39 -12.85
C GLY A 242 2.78 14.33 -12.62
N SER A 243 3.22 13.96 -11.42
CA SER A 243 4.64 13.98 -11.03
C SER A 243 5.29 12.60 -10.96
N GLY A 244 4.49 11.53 -10.90
CA GLY A 244 4.97 10.16 -10.67
C GLY A 244 5.53 9.91 -9.26
N ILE A 245 5.37 10.86 -8.32
CA ILE A 245 5.93 10.82 -6.97
C ILE A 245 4.81 11.11 -5.96
N SER A 246 4.74 10.36 -4.86
CA SER A 246 3.76 10.60 -3.80
C SER A 246 4.06 11.85 -2.99
N MET A 247 3.03 12.52 -2.45
CA MET A 247 3.26 13.66 -1.55
C MET A 247 4.02 13.24 -0.27
N SER A 248 3.86 11.99 0.17
CA SER A 248 4.65 11.41 1.25
C SER A 248 6.13 11.25 0.88
N GLN A 249 6.44 10.82 -0.36
CA GLN A 249 7.81 10.75 -0.86
C GLN A 249 8.43 12.15 -0.95
N LEU A 250 7.70 13.13 -1.50
CA LEU A 250 8.17 14.51 -1.57
C LEU A 250 8.47 15.09 -0.18
N ARG A 251 7.57 14.89 0.79
CA ARG A 251 7.78 15.32 2.18
C ARG A 251 9.04 14.68 2.76
N ASN A 252 9.22 13.37 2.59
CA ASN A 252 10.40 12.67 3.08
C ASN A 252 11.69 13.14 2.39
N THR A 253 11.65 13.41 1.09
CA THR A 253 12.81 13.95 0.36
C THR A 253 13.18 15.34 0.86
N ILE A 254 12.20 16.23 1.07
CA ILE A 254 12.44 17.57 1.62
C ILE A 254 12.99 17.49 3.05
N GLN A 255 12.46 16.58 3.89
CA GLN A 255 12.97 16.35 5.24
C GLN A 255 14.43 15.84 5.20
N MET A 256 14.75 14.86 4.36
CA MET A 256 16.12 14.36 4.19
C MET A 256 17.08 15.45 3.72
N LEU A 257 16.66 16.29 2.78
CA LEU A 257 17.47 17.40 2.27
C LEU A 257 17.72 18.44 3.37
N THR A 258 16.72 18.71 4.20
CA THR A 258 16.83 19.62 5.35
C THR A 258 17.80 19.10 6.41
N VAL A 259 17.75 17.79 6.71
CA VAL A 259 18.71 17.12 7.60
C VAL A 259 20.13 17.25 7.04
N ALA A 260 20.32 16.89 5.76
CA ALA A 260 21.63 16.92 5.12
C ALA A 260 22.25 18.33 5.14
N ILE A 261 21.48 19.36 4.79
CA ILE A 261 21.95 20.75 4.82
C ILE A 261 22.33 21.18 6.24
N THR A 262 21.50 20.85 7.23
CA THR A 262 21.76 21.22 8.63
C THR A 262 23.06 20.59 9.13
N PHE A 263 23.29 19.31 8.85
CA PHE A 263 24.53 18.64 9.22
C PHE A 263 25.75 19.24 8.54
N LEU A 264 25.64 19.62 7.26
CA LEU A 264 26.71 20.32 6.55
C LEU A 264 27.04 21.67 7.18
N ILE A 265 26.03 22.44 7.60
CA ILE A 265 26.23 23.72 8.31
C ILE A 265 26.93 23.49 9.64
N CYS A 266 26.44 22.55 10.47
CA CYS A 266 27.07 22.22 11.75
C CYS A 266 28.52 21.75 11.57
N ALA A 267 28.79 20.90 10.57
CA ALA A 267 30.14 20.45 10.24
C ALA A 267 31.04 21.62 9.82
N SER A 268 30.53 22.55 9.00
CA SER A 268 31.28 23.73 8.57
C SER A 268 31.66 24.65 9.75
N MET A 269 30.75 24.83 10.71
CA MET A 269 30.97 25.63 11.91
C MET A 269 32.01 24.99 12.83
N LEU A 270 31.93 23.67 13.04
CA LEU A 270 32.91 22.92 13.83
C LEU A 270 34.31 22.97 13.20
N LEU A 271 34.39 22.86 11.87
CA LEU A 271 35.65 23.00 11.14
C LEU A 271 36.23 24.43 11.26
N ALA A 272 35.39 25.46 11.21
CA ALA A 272 35.82 26.84 11.39
C ALA A 272 36.35 27.10 12.81
N MET A 273 35.63 26.64 13.83
CA MET A 273 36.08 26.72 15.24
C MET A 273 37.39 25.97 15.44
N TRP A 274 37.52 24.79 14.84
CA TRP A 274 38.75 24.00 14.91
C TRP A 274 39.94 24.73 14.30
N ARG A 275 39.77 25.35 13.12
CA ARG A 275 40.82 26.17 12.49
C ARG A 275 41.24 27.33 13.40
N GLN A 276 40.29 28.04 13.99
CA GLN A 276 40.60 29.12 14.92
C GLN A 276 41.35 28.64 16.18
N TYR A 277 41.00 27.45 16.69
CA TYR A 277 41.72 26.83 17.81
C TYR A 277 43.14 26.42 17.42
N ALA A 278 43.31 25.79 16.25
CA ALA A 278 44.60 25.39 15.72
C ALA A 278 45.54 26.59 15.46
N ASP A 279 44.97 27.73 15.06
CA ASP A 279 45.67 29.00 14.88
C ASP A 279 45.94 29.73 16.22
N GLY A 280 45.57 29.13 17.36
CA GLY A 280 45.76 29.71 18.70
C GLY A 280 44.89 30.92 19.01
N ARG A 281 43.84 31.17 18.22
CA ARG A 281 42.98 32.36 18.34
C ARG A 281 41.87 32.21 19.38
N ILE A 282 41.55 31.00 19.80
CA ILE A 282 40.52 30.71 20.80
C ILE A 282 41.06 29.77 21.89
N ALA A 283 40.56 29.93 23.12
CA ALA A 283 40.95 29.05 24.22
C ALA A 283 40.25 27.68 24.12
N THR A 284 40.81 26.67 24.80
CA THR A 284 40.19 25.34 24.92
C THR A 284 38.79 25.38 25.54
N ALA A 285 38.54 26.33 26.45
CA ALA A 285 37.23 26.54 27.06
C ALA A 285 36.19 27.02 26.02
N ASP A 286 36.56 27.93 25.14
CA ASP A 286 35.68 28.48 24.10
C ASP A 286 35.35 27.42 23.04
N LEU A 287 36.32 26.56 22.71
CA LEU A 287 36.09 25.42 21.82
C LEU A 287 35.05 24.46 22.41
N TRP A 288 35.18 24.10 23.68
CA TRP A 288 34.22 23.20 24.35
C TRP A 288 32.82 23.81 24.47
N MET A 289 32.72 25.10 24.75
CA MET A 289 31.44 25.80 24.80
C MET A 289 30.75 25.82 23.43
N GLY A 290 31.49 26.13 22.36
CA GLY A 290 30.88 26.16 21.02
C GLY A 290 30.55 24.76 20.47
N VAL A 291 31.35 23.73 20.76
CA VAL A 291 30.99 22.33 20.44
C VAL A 291 29.68 21.93 21.12
N ARG A 292 29.49 22.31 22.38
CA ARG A 292 28.25 22.06 23.13
C ARG A 292 27.06 22.80 22.53
N GLN A 293 27.23 24.03 22.10
CA GLN A 293 26.14 24.80 21.48
C GLN A 293 25.73 24.21 20.12
N VAL A 294 26.70 23.84 19.27
CA VAL A 294 26.41 23.21 17.97
C VAL A 294 25.74 21.84 18.14
N SER A 295 26.15 21.05 19.13
CA SER A 295 25.55 19.74 19.39
C SER A 295 24.12 19.85 19.94
N MET A 296 23.82 20.85 20.77
CA MET A 296 22.45 21.11 21.23
C MET A 296 21.53 21.51 20.07
N VAL A 297 21.98 22.38 19.17
CA VAL A 297 21.20 22.77 17.99
C VAL A 297 20.93 21.58 17.08
N ALA A 298 21.95 20.76 16.79
CA ALA A 298 21.78 19.54 15.99
C ALA A 298 20.79 18.56 16.62
N SER A 299 20.82 18.42 17.96
CA SER A 299 19.95 17.53 18.73
C SER A 299 18.49 17.99 18.73
N ILE A 300 18.24 19.30 18.90
CA ILE A 300 16.88 19.87 18.84
C ILE A 300 16.27 19.63 17.46
N ILE A 301 17.03 19.85 16.39
CA ILE A 301 16.54 19.65 15.02
C ILE A 301 16.23 18.18 14.75
N LEU A 302 17.08 17.26 15.23
CA LEU A 302 16.83 15.81 15.13
C LEU A 302 15.55 15.42 15.87
N ILE A 303 15.33 15.93 17.08
CA ILE A 303 14.11 15.65 17.88
C ILE A 303 12.87 16.16 17.14
N VAL A 304 12.86 17.40 16.67
CA VAL A 304 11.73 18.00 15.94
C VAL A 304 11.38 17.19 14.69
N LEU A 305 12.38 16.62 14.01
CA LEU A 305 12.20 15.83 12.80
C LEU A 305 11.78 14.38 13.07
N THR A 306 11.98 13.84 14.28
CA THR A 306 11.53 12.49 14.67
C THR A 306 10.10 12.42 15.20
N VAL A 307 9.48 13.56 15.50
CA VAL A 307 8.13 13.66 16.10
C VAL A 307 7.05 14.01 15.07
N ALA A 308 7.44 14.28 13.81
CA ALA A 308 6.56 14.67 12.71
C ALA A 308 6.40 13.55 11.68
#